data_AF-A0A0Q2Y227-F1
#
_entry.id   AF-A0A0Q2Y227-F1
#
_cell.length_a   1.000
_cell.length_b   1.000
_cell.length_c   1.000
_cell.angle_alpha   90.00
_cell.angle_beta   90.00
_cell.angle_gamma   90.00
#
_symmetry.space_group_name_H-M   'P 1'
#
loop_
_entity.id
_entity.type
_entity.pdbx_description
1 polymer ?
#
loop_
_entity_poly.entity_id
_entity_poly.type
_entity_poly.pdbx_seq_one_letter_code
_entity_poly.pdbx_strand_id
1 'polypeptide(L)'
;MIRFIEDHRADHGVEPICPVLPIAPATFYDHLAKRAAPPRLSDRAKRDEDLKLEIERVFEESLSVYGVRKVWHQMRREGLDIARCTVARLMKDLGLEGVEAVEYANLEWVDWFNNRRLLEPIGNIPPAEAEANFYAALERSDMAA
;
A
#
# COMPACT_ATOMS: atom_id res chain seq x y z
N MET A 1 20.98 6.85 13.08
CA MET A 1 22.38 6.70 13.54
C MET A 1 23.36 7.05 12.44
N ILE A 2 23.36 6.34 11.31
CA ILE A 2 24.32 6.63 10.22
C ILE A 2 24.14 8.01 9.60
N ARG A 3 22.89 8.45 9.35
CA ARG A 3 22.61 9.82 8.88
C ARG A 3 23.19 10.91 9.81
N PHE A 4 23.05 10.76 11.13
CA PHE A 4 23.63 11.71 12.09
C PHE A 4 25.15 11.84 11.95
N ILE A 5 25.86 10.72 11.75
CA ILE A 5 27.31 10.73 11.52
C ILE A 5 27.63 11.40 10.19
N GLU A 6 26.85 11.15 9.13
CA GLU A 6 27.03 11.85 7.85
C GLU A 6 26.88 13.38 7.99
N ASP A 7 25.91 13.83 8.77
CA ASP A 7 25.61 15.24 8.98
C ASP A 7 26.69 15.96 9.78
N HIS A 8 27.40 15.26 10.69
CA HIS A 8 28.32 15.87 11.65
C HIS A 8 29.80 15.47 11.46
N ARG A 9 30.11 14.55 10.53
CA ARG A 9 31.51 14.09 10.30
C ARG A 9 32.43 15.18 9.77
N ALA A 10 31.91 16.23 9.15
CA ALA A 10 32.71 17.34 8.63
C ALA A 10 33.33 18.16 9.78
N ASP A 11 32.57 18.34 10.86
CA ASP A 11 32.97 19.17 12.00
C ASP A 11 33.70 18.36 13.09
N HIS A 12 33.34 17.09 13.27
CA HIS A 12 33.83 16.27 14.38
C HIS A 12 34.62 15.02 13.98
N GLY A 13 34.61 14.65 12.69
CA GLY A 13 35.14 13.37 12.25
C GLY A 13 34.26 12.18 12.65
N VAL A 14 34.47 11.02 12.04
CA VAL A 14 33.65 9.82 12.28
C VAL A 14 34.02 9.14 13.61
N GLU A 15 35.32 9.02 13.89
CA GLU A 15 35.84 8.30 15.06
C GLU A 15 35.37 8.87 16.41
N PRO A 16 35.29 10.20 16.62
CA PRO A 16 34.79 10.75 17.89
C PRO A 16 33.29 10.56 18.11
N ILE A 17 32.49 10.48 17.04
CA ILE A 17 31.02 10.33 17.13
C ILE A 17 30.62 8.88 17.43
N CYS A 18 31.35 7.91 16.87
CA CYS A 18 31.03 6.48 16.98
C CYS A 18 30.87 5.95 18.43
N PRO A 19 31.74 6.30 19.40
CA PRO A 19 31.59 5.90 20.80
C PRO A 19 30.35 6.49 21.50
N VAL A 20 29.92 7.70 21.11
CA VAL A 20 28.74 8.37 21.68
C VAL A 20 27.44 7.72 21.19
N LEU A 21 27.43 7.19 19.97
CA LEU A 21 26.30 6.49 19.36
C LEU A 21 26.36 4.96 19.53
N PRO A 22 27.06 4.44 20.53
CA PRO A 22 27.60 3.07 20.59
C PRO A 22 27.64 2.26 19.26
N ILE A 23 28.34 2.76 18.24
CA ILE A 23 28.60 2.01 16.99
C ILE A 23 30.09 1.87 16.69
N ALA A 24 30.47 0.83 15.97
CA ALA A 24 31.84 0.69 15.46
C ALA A 24 32.04 1.54 14.20
N PRO A 25 33.19 2.23 14.03
CA PRO A 25 33.51 2.96 12.80
C PRO A 25 33.45 2.08 11.54
N ALA A 26 33.86 0.82 11.64
CA ALA A 26 33.76 -0.16 10.56
C ALA A 26 32.32 -0.35 10.06
N THR A 27 31.32 -0.31 10.95
CA THR A 27 29.90 -0.39 10.59
C THR A 27 29.45 0.81 9.77
N PHE A 28 29.93 2.02 10.10
CA PHE A 28 29.65 3.22 9.32
C PHE A 28 30.21 3.11 7.89
N TYR A 29 31.49 2.74 7.76
CA TYR A 29 32.11 2.60 6.45
C TYR A 29 31.57 1.43 5.63
N ASP A 30 31.20 0.31 6.28
CA ASP A 30 30.51 -0.81 5.61
C ASP A 30 29.16 -0.36 5.03
N HIS A 31 28.41 0.46 5.75
CA HIS A 31 27.16 1.03 5.24
C HIS A 31 27.39 1.99 4.06
N LEU A 32 28.43 2.82 4.13
CA LEU A 32 28.83 3.69 3.03
C LEU A 32 29.25 2.87 1.79
N ALA A 33 30.02 1.80 2.00
CA ALA A 33 30.47 0.90 0.94
C ALA A 33 29.30 0.13 0.28
N LYS A 34 28.30 -0.26 1.05
CA LYS A 34 27.06 -0.87 0.55
C LYS A 34 26.21 0.12 -0.26
N ARG A 35 26.11 1.39 0.17
CA ARG A 35 25.44 2.46 -0.61
C ARG A 35 26.17 2.76 -1.91
N ALA A 36 27.51 2.80 -1.89
CA ALA A 36 28.32 3.14 -3.05
C ALA A 36 28.41 2.01 -4.09
N ALA A 37 28.16 0.75 -3.70
CA ALA A 37 28.27 -0.41 -4.58
C ALA A 37 27.06 -1.36 -4.42
N PRO A 38 26.02 -1.23 -5.26
CA PRO A 38 24.84 -2.08 -5.25
C PRO A 38 25.13 -3.60 -5.25
N PRO A 39 26.18 -4.12 -5.91
CA PRO A 39 26.50 -5.56 -5.85
C PRO A 39 26.86 -6.09 -4.46
N ARG A 40 27.32 -5.22 -3.53
CA ARG A 40 27.67 -5.58 -2.15
C ARG A 40 26.45 -5.75 -1.24
N LEU A 41 25.26 -5.38 -1.71
CA LEU A 41 24.02 -5.63 -0.98
C LEU A 41 23.72 -7.13 -0.93
N SER A 42 23.04 -7.54 0.13
CA SER A 42 22.51 -8.90 0.21
C SER A 42 21.46 -9.13 -0.88
N ASP A 43 21.26 -10.37 -1.29
CA ASP A 43 20.29 -10.70 -2.35
C ASP A 43 18.86 -10.31 -1.97
N ARG A 44 18.56 -10.28 -0.67
CA ARG A 44 17.29 -9.73 -0.17
C ARG A 44 17.20 -8.22 -0.40
N ALA A 45 18.25 -7.47 -0.08
CA ALA A 45 18.25 -6.03 -0.25
C ALA A 45 18.17 -5.63 -1.73
N LYS A 46 18.84 -6.36 -2.62
CA LYS A 46 18.70 -6.17 -4.07
C LYS A 46 17.26 -6.36 -4.53
N ARG A 47 16.64 -7.49 -4.16
CA ARG A 47 15.21 -7.75 -4.46
C ARG A 47 14.28 -6.70 -3.87
N ASP A 48 14.56 -6.22 -2.65
CA ASP A 48 13.76 -5.18 -2.03
C ASP A 48 13.84 -3.87 -2.83
N GLU A 49 15.01 -3.49 -3.36
CA GLU A 49 15.14 -2.31 -4.23
C GLU A 49 14.38 -2.49 -5.56
N ASP A 50 14.46 -3.67 -6.20
CA ASP A 50 13.69 -3.95 -7.41
C ASP A 50 12.17 -3.88 -7.15
N LEU A 51 11.72 -4.44 -6.02
CA LEU A 51 10.31 -4.40 -5.62
C LEU A 51 9.84 -3.00 -5.26
N LYS A 52 10.70 -2.14 -4.70
CA LYS A 52 10.34 -0.74 -4.43
C LYS A 52 9.99 0.00 -5.71
N LEU A 53 10.77 -0.19 -6.79
CA LEU A 53 10.49 0.43 -8.08
C LEU A 53 9.11 0.01 -8.63
N GLU A 54 8.78 -1.27 -8.55
CA GLU A 54 7.46 -1.76 -8.98
C GLU A 54 6.32 -1.27 -8.08
N ILE A 55 6.54 -1.18 -6.77
CA ILE A 55 5.57 -0.62 -5.83
C ILE A 55 5.31 0.85 -6.14
N GLU A 56 6.35 1.65 -6.37
CA GLU A 56 6.23 3.06 -6.77
C GLU A 56 5.47 3.20 -8.08
N ARG A 57 5.82 2.40 -9.10
CA ARG A 57 5.13 2.39 -10.39
C ARG A 57 3.63 2.13 -10.23
N VAL A 58 3.26 1.05 -9.54
CA VAL A 58 1.85 0.69 -9.29
C VAL A 58 1.13 1.78 -8.50
N PHE A 59 1.79 2.38 -7.52
CA PHE A 59 1.21 3.44 -6.69
C PHE A 59 0.92 4.71 -7.50
N GLU A 60 1.89 5.17 -8.29
CA GLU A 60 1.76 6.35 -9.16
C GLU A 60 0.71 6.14 -10.26
N GLU A 61 0.71 4.98 -10.91
CA GLU A 61 -0.33 4.62 -11.90
C GLU A 61 -1.74 4.60 -11.30
N SER A 62 -1.86 4.30 -10.00
CA SER A 62 -3.12 4.35 -9.27
C SER A 62 -3.50 5.76 -8.78
N LEU A 63 -2.77 6.80 -9.18
CA LEU A 63 -2.91 8.18 -8.70
C LEU A 63 -2.81 8.28 -7.18
N SER A 64 -1.90 7.51 -6.58
CA SER A 64 -1.71 7.44 -5.12
C SER A 64 -2.95 6.97 -4.33
N VAL A 65 -3.95 6.35 -4.99
CA VAL A 65 -5.17 5.88 -4.31
C VAL A 65 -4.93 4.54 -3.63
N TYR A 66 -4.15 3.64 -4.25
CA TYR A 66 -3.98 2.29 -3.75
C TYR A 66 -3.14 2.25 -2.48
N GLY A 67 -3.68 1.64 -1.42
CA GLY A 67 -2.87 1.23 -0.28
C GLY A 67 -2.31 -0.19 -0.44
N VAL A 68 -1.71 -0.68 0.64
CA VAL A 68 -0.99 -1.96 0.73
C VAL A 68 -1.77 -3.11 0.10
N ARG A 69 -3.08 -3.22 0.38
CA ARG A 69 -3.87 -4.36 -0.09
C ARG A 69 -4.01 -4.35 -1.61
N LYS A 70 -4.31 -3.18 -2.19
CA LYS A 70 -4.54 -3.03 -3.63
C LYS A 70 -3.25 -3.11 -4.42
N VAL A 71 -2.17 -2.48 -3.94
CA VAL A 71 -0.84 -2.62 -4.52
C VAL A 71 -0.42 -4.09 -4.55
N TRP A 72 -0.57 -4.81 -3.43
CA TRP A 72 -0.29 -6.24 -3.38
C TRP A 72 -1.12 -7.06 -4.38
N HIS A 73 -2.42 -6.80 -4.47
CA HIS A 73 -3.26 -7.48 -5.46
C HIS A 73 -2.88 -7.15 -6.90
N GLN A 74 -2.48 -5.91 -7.19
CA GLN A 74 -2.05 -5.49 -8.52
C GLN A 74 -0.75 -6.18 -8.91
N MET A 75 0.27 -6.14 -8.05
CA MET A 75 1.54 -6.83 -8.29
C MET A 75 1.35 -8.34 -8.50
N ARG A 76 0.45 -8.97 -7.73
CA ARG A 76 0.12 -10.39 -7.91
C ARG A 76 -0.58 -10.68 -9.25
N ARG A 77 -1.42 -9.76 -9.76
CA ARG A 77 -2.03 -9.90 -11.10
C ARG A 77 -0.99 -9.80 -12.21
N GLU A 78 0.07 -9.05 -12.00
CA GLU A 78 1.19 -8.89 -12.92
C GLU A 78 2.21 -10.04 -12.81
N GLY A 79 2.00 -11.01 -11.93
CA GLY A 79 2.82 -12.21 -11.80
C GLY A 79 3.96 -12.13 -10.79
N LEU A 80 4.01 -11.07 -9.97
CA LEU A 80 5.00 -10.95 -8.89
C LEU A 80 4.52 -11.72 -7.65
N ASP A 81 5.14 -12.87 -7.36
CA ASP A 81 4.86 -13.65 -6.15
C ASP A 81 5.56 -13.04 -4.93
N ILE A 82 4.84 -12.15 -4.24
CA ILE A 82 5.31 -11.47 -3.04
C ILE A 82 4.30 -11.54 -1.91
N ALA A 83 4.83 -11.64 -0.69
CA ALA A 83 4.00 -11.59 0.51
C ALA A 83 3.46 -10.16 0.74
N ARG A 84 2.19 -10.05 1.15
CA ARG A 84 1.56 -8.77 1.51
C ARG A 84 2.36 -8.00 2.56
N CYS A 85 2.96 -8.68 3.54
CA CYS A 85 3.78 -8.04 4.57
C CYS A 85 5.06 -7.41 4.01
N THR A 86 5.60 -7.94 2.90
CA THR A 86 6.72 -7.31 2.18
C THR A 86 6.29 -6.00 1.54
N VAL A 87 5.14 -5.98 0.84
CA VAL A 87 4.57 -4.74 0.28
C VAL A 87 4.33 -3.70 1.38
N ALA A 88 3.70 -4.11 2.49
CA ALA A 88 3.42 -3.22 3.61
C ALA A 88 4.70 -2.57 4.18
N ARG A 89 5.75 -3.37 4.37
CA ARG A 89 7.04 -2.89 4.86
C ARG A 89 7.70 -1.95 3.85
N LEU A 90 7.74 -2.31 2.57
CA LEU A 90 8.42 -1.50 1.55
C LEU A 90 7.67 -0.19 1.29
N MET A 91 6.33 -0.19 1.25
CA MET A 91 5.55 1.05 1.18
C MET A 91 5.84 1.97 2.37
N LYS A 92 5.96 1.41 3.59
CA LYS A 92 6.35 2.17 4.77
C LYS A 92 7.77 2.74 4.65
N ASP A 93 8.72 1.96 4.14
CA ASP A 93 10.11 2.40 3.92
C ASP A 93 10.18 3.54 2.89
N LEU A 94 9.28 3.54 1.91
CA LEU A 94 9.14 4.57 0.87
C LEU A 94 8.29 5.77 1.31
N GLY A 95 7.56 5.67 2.42
CA GLY A 95 6.63 6.70 2.87
C GLY A 95 5.35 6.79 2.02
N LEU A 96 4.97 5.73 1.33
CA LEU A 96 3.76 5.67 0.51
C LEU A 96 2.55 5.28 1.37
N GLU A 97 1.51 6.09 1.30
CA GLU A 97 0.23 5.85 1.98
C GLU A 97 -0.92 6.11 1.01
N GLY A 98 -1.76 5.10 0.81
CA GLY A 98 -2.95 5.20 -0.03
C GLY A 98 -4.17 5.66 0.75
N VAL A 99 -5.30 5.84 0.05
CA VAL A 99 -6.53 6.41 0.61
C VAL A 99 -7.51 5.30 1.06
N GLU A 100 -7.01 4.25 1.72
CA GLU A 100 -7.82 3.06 2.07
C GLU A 100 -8.98 3.41 3.02
N ALA A 101 -8.82 4.37 3.92
CA ALA A 101 -9.86 4.76 4.87
C ALA A 101 -11.13 5.30 4.17
N VAL A 102 -10.97 6.07 3.09
CA VAL A 102 -12.10 6.63 2.32
C VAL A 102 -12.81 5.52 1.54
N GLU A 103 -12.06 4.54 1.03
CA GLU A 103 -12.65 3.39 0.37
C GLU A 103 -13.55 2.58 1.32
N TYR A 104 -13.08 2.25 2.52
CA TYR A 104 -13.91 1.51 3.48
C TYR A 104 -15.14 2.32 3.90
N ALA A 105 -14.99 3.63 4.15
CA ALA A 105 -16.13 4.49 4.45
C ALA A 105 -17.16 4.53 3.31
N ASN A 106 -16.71 4.57 2.06
CA ASN A 106 -17.59 4.50 0.89
C ASN A 106 -18.29 3.15 0.78
N LEU A 107 -17.58 2.04 0.98
CA LEU A 107 -18.17 0.70 0.95
C LEU A 107 -19.22 0.52 2.06
N GLU A 108 -18.95 1.02 3.26
CA GLU A 108 -19.91 1.00 4.37
C GLU A 108 -21.15 1.84 4.06
N TRP A 109 -20.97 3.05 3.51
CA TRP A 109 -22.09 3.90 3.13
C TRP A 109 -22.93 3.28 2.01
N VAL A 110 -22.30 2.70 1.00
CA VAL A 110 -22.98 2.01 -0.12
C VAL A 110 -23.75 0.80 0.37
N ASP A 111 -23.18 -0.03 1.25
CA ASP A 111 -23.89 -1.17 1.85
C ASP A 111 -25.12 -0.68 2.63
N TRP A 112 -24.94 0.31 3.51
CA TRP A 112 -26.05 0.87 4.25
C TRP A 112 -27.14 1.43 3.33
N PHE A 113 -26.77 2.21 2.31
CA PHE A 113 -27.72 2.83 1.40
C PHE A 113 -28.53 1.79 0.63
N ASN A 114 -27.87 0.75 0.09
CA ASN A 114 -28.54 -0.22 -0.78
C ASN A 114 -29.30 -1.29 0.00
N ASN A 115 -28.76 -1.74 1.13
CA ASN A 115 -29.26 -2.93 1.83
C ASN A 115 -29.99 -2.63 3.15
N ARG A 116 -29.87 -1.42 3.71
CA ARG A 116 -30.43 -1.09 5.04
C ARG A 116 -31.30 0.16 5.05
N ARG A 117 -31.04 1.14 4.18
CA ARG A 117 -31.79 2.40 4.15
C ARG A 117 -33.20 2.17 3.61
N LEU A 118 -34.21 2.56 4.39
CA LEU A 118 -35.59 2.58 3.92
C LEU A 118 -35.89 3.89 3.19
N LEU A 119 -36.46 3.81 2.00
CA LEU A 119 -36.81 4.97 1.17
C LEU A 119 -38.32 5.05 0.97
N GLU A 120 -38.93 6.11 1.47
CA GLU A 120 -40.37 6.36 1.37
C GLU A 120 -40.90 6.30 -0.08
N PRO A 121 -40.25 6.93 -1.10
CA PRO A 121 -40.79 6.94 -2.46
C PRO A 121 -40.93 5.57 -3.12
N ILE A 122 -40.19 4.56 -2.64
CA ILE A 122 -40.22 3.18 -3.15
C ILE A 122 -40.96 2.23 -2.20
N GLY A 123 -41.71 2.77 -1.23
CA GLY A 123 -42.54 1.97 -0.32
C GLY A 123 -41.88 1.58 0.99
N ASN A 124 -40.88 2.35 1.45
CA ASN A 124 -40.15 2.10 2.70
C ASN A 124 -39.42 0.74 2.73
N ILE A 125 -38.89 0.33 1.58
CA ILE A 125 -38.00 -0.83 1.45
C ILE A 125 -36.60 -0.38 1.00
N PRO A 126 -35.55 -1.21 1.19
CA PRO A 126 -34.22 -0.93 0.67
C PRO A 126 -34.18 -0.90 -0.86
N PRO A 127 -33.31 -0.06 -1.47
CA PRO A 127 -33.12 -0.02 -2.92
C PRO A 127 -32.87 -1.38 -3.56
N ALA A 128 -32.03 -2.22 -2.94
CA ALA A 128 -31.72 -3.55 -3.47
C ALA A 128 -32.96 -4.46 -3.52
N GLU A 129 -33.86 -4.34 -2.53
CA GLU A 129 -35.12 -5.09 -2.52
C GLU A 129 -36.09 -4.57 -3.59
N ALA A 130 -36.19 -3.25 -3.76
CA ALA A 130 -37.00 -2.66 -4.81
C ALA A 130 -36.53 -3.06 -6.21
N GLU A 131 -35.22 -3.07 -6.44
CA GLU A 131 -34.60 -3.54 -7.68
C GLU A 131 -34.89 -5.03 -7.93
N ALA A 132 -34.73 -5.88 -6.92
CA ALA A 132 -35.06 -7.30 -7.02
C ALA A 132 -36.55 -7.53 -7.36
N ASN A 133 -37.45 -6.80 -6.72
CA ASN A 133 -38.89 -6.86 -6.99
C ASN A 133 -39.23 -6.43 -8.43
N PHE A 134 -38.54 -5.40 -8.94
CA PHE A 134 -38.70 -4.92 -10.32
C PHE A 134 -38.29 -5.99 -11.34
N TYR A 135 -37.10 -6.58 -11.20
CA TYR A 135 -36.64 -7.62 -12.13
C TYR A 135 -37.51 -8.88 -12.05
N ALA A 136 -37.93 -9.30 -10.86
CA ALA A 136 -38.85 -10.43 -10.71
C ALA A 136 -40.24 -10.17 -11.35
N ALA A 137 -40.69 -8.92 -11.42
CA ALA A 137 -41.93 -8.57 -12.14
C ALA A 137 -41.74 -8.62 -13.67
N LEU A 138 -40.57 -8.22 -14.16
CA LEU A 138 -40.22 -8.26 -15.59
C LEU A 138 -40.19 -9.71 -16.09
N GLU A 139 -39.47 -10.59 -15.40
CA GLU A 139 -39.37 -12.02 -15.75
C GLU A 139 -40.74 -12.71 -15.76
N ARG A 140 -41.61 -12.38 -14.81
CA ARG A 140 -42.99 -12.89 -14.79
C ARG A 140 -43.83 -12.41 -15.96
N SER A 141 -43.56 -11.22 -16.48
CA SER A 141 -44.30 -10.65 -17.62
C SER A 141 -43.86 -11.30 -18.93
N ASP A 142 -42.55 -11.53 -19.10
CA ASP A 142 -42.00 -12.21 -20.27
C ASP A 142 -42.40 -13.70 -20.34
N MET A 143 -42.53 -14.37 -19.18
CA MET A 143 -42.99 -15.77 -19.10
C MET A 143 -44.49 -15.95 -19.37
N ALA A 144 -45.28 -14.87 -19.30
CA ALA A 144 -46.73 -14.91 -19.49
C ALA A 144 -47.18 -14.53 -20.93
N ALA A 145 -46.24 -14.13 -21.79
CA ALA A 145 -46.46 -13.78 -23.20
C ALA A 145 -46.11 -14.94 -24.14
#